data_AF-A0A7T6Z1L7-F1
#
_entry.id   AF-A0A7T6Z1L7-F1
#
_cell.length_a   1.000
_cell.length_b   1.000
_cell.length_c   1.000
_cell.angle_alpha   90.00
_cell.angle_beta   90.00
_cell.angle_gamma   90.00
#
_symmetry.space_group_name_H-M   'P 1'
#
loop_
_entity.id
_entity.type
_entity.pdbx_description
1 polymer ?
#
loop_
_entity_poly.entity_id
_entity_poly.type
_entity_poly.pdbx_seq_one_letter_code
_entity_poly.pdbx_strand_id
1 'polypeptide(L)'
;MKRTLRQVGRVIAVLFLLAILFWYAMVQGGFVSWFLFYSVSALLLAGFAMAAAPLRFLRAERSVTRRHLSQGETIKVQISVYKTSRWPCFFVGVRDLVPRDLTLESDPGAFFFMMFSRKKTYSYLVKTEKRGAYTYDSVHVESGDPFGFFKSEKDLPAVNELLVYPRIKPLPFNLQNKRWQRSNTDRVCAAQRVYHEESSNFSGVREYVAGDRLSSIDWKVSARLGNLATKEFDTEEGKGFTVLLDTRAGSGQNFEAAVEWAAATVNTVFDKHSRLNFAALGATPVVSPTGNDRAHMHQVMKELARIEPSLPEASNVRAPLPSTFSFLQTVIYAVPEMNTATLQEIKYLQQRGLDILVLYNEREAFHLPLKQRGVQSYAMPIKEEGGAINHTF
;
A
#
# COMPACT_ATOMS: atom_id res chain seq x y z
N MET A 1 17.06 -6.00 30.41
CA MET A 1 17.75 -6.31 31.68
C MET A 1 18.61 -7.58 31.67
N LYS A 2 18.12 -8.75 31.23
CA LYS A 2 18.90 -10.01 31.27
C LYS A 2 20.15 -10.05 30.37
N ARG A 3 20.18 -9.29 29.27
CA ARG A 3 21.28 -9.29 28.28
C ARG A 3 22.49 -8.45 28.71
N THR A 4 22.26 -7.24 29.22
CA THR A 4 23.31 -6.37 29.77
C THR A 4 23.98 -7.00 30.98
N LEU A 5 23.21 -7.69 31.84
CA LEU A 5 23.74 -8.43 32.98
C LEU A 5 24.72 -9.56 32.57
N ARG A 6 24.43 -10.26 31.46
CA ARG A 6 25.33 -11.29 30.92
C ARG A 6 26.60 -10.71 30.32
N GLN A 7 26.52 -9.55 29.66
CA GLN A 7 27.70 -8.86 29.13
C GLN A 7 28.61 -8.38 30.28
N VAL A 8 28.03 -7.75 31.31
CA VAL A 8 28.77 -7.32 32.51
C VAL A 8 29.39 -8.52 33.22
N GLY A 9 28.66 -9.64 33.35
CA GLY A 9 29.20 -10.87 33.94
C GLY A 9 30.42 -11.43 33.18
N ARG A 10 30.42 -11.37 31.84
CA ARG A 10 31.58 -11.79 31.04
C ARG A 10 32.77 -10.86 31.21
N VAL A 11 32.56 -9.56 31.25
CA VAL A 11 33.65 -8.59 31.49
C VAL A 11 34.26 -8.81 32.87
N ILE A 12 33.43 -9.02 33.91
CA ILE A 12 33.91 -9.34 35.26
C ILE A 12 34.69 -10.65 35.26
N ALA A 13 34.21 -11.69 34.58
CA ALA A 13 34.92 -12.96 34.48
C ALA A 13 36.28 -12.82 33.78
N VAL A 14 36.38 -12.00 32.72
CA VAL A 14 37.64 -11.70 32.03
C VAL A 14 38.60 -10.95 32.94
N LEU A 15 38.13 -9.94 33.68
CA LEU A 15 38.96 -9.20 34.64
C LEU A 15 39.43 -10.09 35.80
N PHE A 16 38.56 -10.98 36.29
CA PHE A 16 38.89 -11.93 37.35
C PHE A 16 39.93 -12.96 36.88
N LEU A 17 39.79 -13.49 35.66
CA LEU A 17 40.78 -14.36 35.03
C LEU A 17 42.15 -13.65 34.93
N LEU A 18 42.17 -12.40 34.46
CA LEU A 18 43.39 -11.60 34.38
C LEU A 18 44.00 -11.35 35.77
N ALA A 19 43.19 -11.07 36.78
CA ALA A 19 43.65 -10.88 38.15
C ALA A 19 44.26 -12.17 38.74
N ILE A 20 43.66 -13.33 38.51
CA ILE A 20 44.20 -14.63 38.93
C ILE A 20 45.52 -14.92 38.23
N LEU A 21 45.59 -14.73 36.91
CA LEU A 21 46.82 -14.97 36.15
C LEU A 21 47.93 -14.01 36.56
N PHE A 22 47.60 -12.75 36.84
CA PHE A 22 48.53 -11.76 37.36
C PHE A 22 49.04 -12.14 38.76
N TRP A 23 48.13 -12.52 39.66
CA TRP A 23 48.47 -13.01 40.99
C TRP A 23 49.41 -14.23 40.91
N TYR A 24 49.09 -15.20 40.07
CA TYR A 24 49.92 -16.39 39.83
C TYR A 24 51.31 -16.03 39.29
N ALA A 25 51.40 -15.10 38.33
CA ALA A 25 52.67 -14.62 37.79
C ALA A 25 53.53 -13.90 38.85
N MET A 26 52.89 -13.13 39.72
CA MET A 26 53.55 -12.44 40.84
C MET A 26 54.05 -13.39 41.93
N VAL A 27 53.26 -14.40 42.30
CA VAL A 27 53.60 -15.33 43.41
C VAL A 27 54.67 -16.34 43.00
N GLN A 28 54.52 -16.99 41.84
CA GLN A 28 55.48 -18.02 41.43
C GLN A 28 56.80 -17.40 40.95
N GLY A 29 56.75 -16.26 40.25
CA GLY A 29 57.92 -15.57 39.72
C GLY A 29 58.74 -16.44 38.75
N GLY A 30 58.51 -16.28 37.44
CA GLY A 30 59.28 -17.02 36.44
C GLY A 30 58.86 -16.71 35.00
N PHE A 31 59.72 -17.08 34.04
CA PHE A 31 59.46 -16.82 32.61
C PHE A 31 58.11 -17.40 32.14
N VAL A 32 57.82 -18.64 32.52
CA VAL A 32 56.60 -19.35 32.07
C VAL A 32 55.33 -18.66 32.57
N SER A 33 55.29 -18.23 33.83
CA SER A 33 54.11 -17.58 34.42
C SER A 33 53.84 -16.21 33.78
N TRP A 34 54.89 -15.41 33.55
CA TRP A 34 54.77 -14.14 32.82
C TRP A 34 54.39 -14.36 31.34
N PHE A 35 54.96 -15.36 30.69
CA PHE A 35 54.62 -15.71 29.31
C PHE A 35 53.14 -16.08 29.17
N LEU A 36 52.59 -16.87 30.09
CA LEU A 36 51.16 -17.22 30.11
C LEU A 36 50.30 -15.97 30.28
N PHE A 37 50.62 -15.11 31.26
CA PHE A 37 49.88 -13.87 31.50
C PHE A 37 49.87 -12.95 30.27
N TYR A 38 51.02 -12.70 29.65
CA TYR A 38 51.11 -11.86 28.46
C TYR A 38 50.42 -12.47 27.25
N SER A 39 50.50 -13.81 27.07
CA SER A 39 49.83 -14.51 25.95
C SER A 39 48.31 -14.40 26.06
N VAL A 40 47.75 -14.67 27.24
CA VAL A 40 46.30 -14.56 27.47
C VAL A 40 45.85 -13.10 27.37
N SER A 41 46.62 -12.16 27.92
CA SER A 41 46.32 -10.72 27.83
C SER A 41 46.33 -10.23 26.38
N ALA A 42 47.33 -10.64 25.58
CA ALA A 42 47.41 -10.31 24.16
C ALA A 42 46.22 -10.90 23.38
N LEU A 43 45.81 -12.14 23.68
CA LEU A 43 44.66 -12.78 23.05
C LEU A 43 43.34 -12.08 23.41
N LEU A 44 43.16 -11.67 24.67
CA LEU A 44 42.00 -10.90 25.10
C LEU A 44 41.97 -9.51 24.47
N LEU A 45 43.11 -8.83 24.39
CA LEU A 45 43.22 -7.52 23.73
C LEU A 45 42.90 -7.63 22.24
N ALA A 46 43.42 -8.67 21.57
CA ALA A 46 43.10 -8.96 20.17
C ALA A 46 41.61 -9.26 19.98
N GLY A 47 41.02 -10.08 20.87
CA GLY A 47 39.58 -10.36 20.88
C GLY A 47 38.73 -9.10 21.07
N PHE A 48 39.11 -8.23 22.01
CA PHE A 48 38.44 -6.95 22.23
C PHE A 48 38.53 -6.04 21.00
N ALA A 49 39.71 -5.89 20.40
CA ALA A 49 39.89 -5.12 19.16
C ALA A 49 39.04 -5.68 18.00
N MET A 50 38.99 -7.01 17.87
CA MET A 50 38.16 -7.71 16.88
C MET A 50 36.65 -7.55 17.14
N ALA A 51 36.20 -7.40 18.38
CA ALA A 51 34.79 -7.18 18.67
C ALA A 51 34.37 -5.70 18.52
N ALA A 52 35.23 -4.75 18.89
CA ALA A 52 34.90 -3.33 18.94
C ALA A 52 35.03 -2.61 17.58
N ALA A 53 36.00 -2.99 16.74
CA ALA A 53 36.29 -2.28 15.49
C ALA A 53 35.31 -2.55 14.33
N PRO A 54 34.84 -3.79 14.07
CA PRO A 54 34.12 -4.11 12.82
C PRO A 54 32.82 -3.34 12.62
N LEU A 55 32.01 -3.17 13.67
CA LEU A 55 30.69 -2.53 13.57
C LEU A 55 30.75 -1.06 13.13
N ARG A 56 31.90 -0.40 13.25
CA ARG A 56 32.11 0.96 12.73
C ARG A 56 32.21 0.99 11.22
N PHE A 57 32.69 -0.10 10.62
CA PHE A 57 32.98 -0.22 9.19
C PHE A 57 32.02 -1.17 8.47
N LEU A 58 30.97 -1.65 9.14
CA LEU A 58 29.91 -2.42 8.50
C LEU A 58 28.80 -1.48 8.01
N ARG A 59 28.28 -1.81 6.82
CA ARG A 59 27.10 -1.19 6.22
C ARG A 59 26.13 -2.28 5.81
N ALA A 60 24.86 -1.97 5.90
CA ALA A 60 23.78 -2.85 5.49
C ALA A 60 22.90 -2.10 4.49
N GLU A 61 22.51 -2.80 3.42
CA GLU A 61 21.56 -2.32 2.43
C GLU A 61 20.42 -3.32 2.31
N ARG A 62 19.18 -2.81 2.32
CA ARG A 62 17.98 -3.61 2.10
C ARG A 62 17.46 -3.35 0.69
N SER A 63 17.39 -4.40 -0.10
CA SER A 63 16.76 -4.41 -1.42
C SER A 63 15.51 -5.26 -1.41
N VAL A 64 14.43 -4.73 -1.98
CA VAL A 64 13.14 -5.40 -2.06
C VAL A 64 12.81 -5.60 -3.54
N THR A 65 12.47 -6.84 -3.92
CA THR A 65 12.32 -7.23 -5.34
C THR A 65 11.24 -6.41 -6.08
N ARG A 66 10.17 -6.02 -5.39
CA ARG A 66 9.06 -5.22 -5.94
C ARG A 66 8.67 -4.11 -4.97
N ARG A 67 8.49 -2.89 -5.47
CA ARG A 67 8.08 -1.71 -4.68
C ARG A 67 6.57 -1.58 -4.49
N HIS A 68 5.80 -2.28 -5.31
CA HIS A 68 4.34 -2.32 -5.24
C HIS A 68 3.92 -3.77 -5.13
N LEU A 69 3.21 -4.09 -4.03
CA LEU A 69 2.69 -5.41 -3.74
C LEU A 69 1.19 -5.34 -3.56
N SER A 70 0.50 -6.42 -3.83
CA SER A 70 -0.91 -6.57 -3.45
C SER A 70 -1.01 -7.33 -2.13
N GLN A 71 -2.03 -7.03 -1.34
CA GLN A 71 -2.35 -7.79 -0.14
C GLN A 71 -2.50 -9.29 -0.45
N GLY A 72 -1.91 -10.12 0.41
CA GLY A 72 -1.84 -11.57 0.28
C GLY A 72 -0.62 -12.10 -0.46
N GLU A 73 0.20 -11.24 -1.07
CA GLU A 73 1.42 -11.66 -1.76
C GLU A 73 2.59 -11.90 -0.79
N THR A 74 3.45 -12.85 -1.15
CA THR A 74 4.71 -13.10 -0.45
C THR A 74 5.85 -12.44 -1.21
N ILE A 75 6.68 -11.65 -0.52
CA ILE A 75 7.83 -10.98 -1.09
C ILE A 75 9.15 -11.49 -0.49
N LYS A 76 10.15 -11.58 -1.37
CA LYS A 76 11.54 -11.80 -1.00
C LYS A 76 12.23 -10.47 -0.68
N VAL A 77 12.57 -10.29 0.59
CA VAL A 77 13.40 -9.18 1.08
C VAL A 77 14.84 -9.67 1.11
N GLN A 78 15.76 -8.88 0.55
CA GLN A 78 17.18 -9.22 0.47
C GLN A 78 18.00 -8.18 1.23
N ILE A 79 18.82 -8.65 2.17
CA ILE A 79 19.75 -7.81 2.91
C ILE A 79 21.16 -8.13 2.48
N SER A 80 21.91 -7.10 2.14
CA SER A 80 23.32 -7.18 1.82
C SER A 80 24.13 -6.45 2.89
N VAL A 81 25.04 -7.17 3.55
CA VAL A 81 25.98 -6.59 4.51
C VAL A 81 27.38 -6.60 3.91
N TYR A 82 28.07 -5.47 4.00
CA TYR A 82 29.42 -5.31 3.46
C TYR A 82 30.34 -4.54 4.39
N LYS A 83 31.63 -4.86 4.29
CA LYS A 83 32.72 -4.16 4.99
C LYS A 83 33.25 -3.01 4.15
N THR A 84 33.29 -1.82 4.72
CA THR A 84 33.95 -0.64 4.14
C THR A 84 35.46 -0.64 4.38
N SER A 85 35.95 -1.41 5.36
CA SER A 85 37.37 -1.51 5.70
C SER A 85 37.92 -2.94 5.58
N ARG A 86 39.25 -3.07 5.61
CA ARG A 86 39.97 -4.36 5.62
C ARG A 86 40.09 -4.98 7.02
N TRP A 87 39.59 -4.31 8.06
CA TRP A 87 39.56 -4.87 9.41
C TRP A 87 38.89 -6.25 9.44
N PRO A 88 39.50 -7.24 10.13
CA PRO A 88 38.95 -8.58 10.19
C PRO A 88 37.64 -8.55 10.99
N CYS A 89 36.65 -9.27 10.47
CA CYS A 89 35.37 -9.48 11.13
C CYS A 89 35.10 -10.98 11.06
N PHE A 90 35.15 -11.66 12.21
CA PHE A 90 35.10 -13.12 12.24
C PHE A 90 33.71 -13.62 11.84
N PHE A 91 32.68 -13.17 12.56
CA PHE A 91 31.29 -13.41 12.22
C PHE A 91 30.46 -12.14 12.29
N VAL A 92 29.33 -12.19 11.57
CA VAL A 92 28.27 -11.19 11.63
C VAL A 92 26.94 -11.93 11.75
N GLY A 93 26.22 -11.69 12.84
CA GLY A 93 24.80 -12.00 12.95
C GLY A 93 24.01 -10.79 12.47
N VAL A 94 23.03 -11.02 11.62
CA VAL A 94 22.18 -9.99 11.03
C VAL A 94 20.75 -10.36 11.35
N ARG A 95 19.95 -9.43 11.86
CA ARG A 95 18.52 -9.61 12.06
C ARG A 95 17.79 -8.37 11.58
N ASP A 96 16.85 -8.57 10.66
CA ASP A 96 16.01 -7.47 10.22
C ASP A 96 14.95 -7.12 11.26
N LEU A 97 14.69 -5.83 11.45
CA LEU A 97 13.58 -5.34 12.28
C LEU A 97 12.36 -5.16 11.39
N VAL A 98 11.55 -6.23 11.34
CA VAL A 98 10.36 -6.25 10.49
C VAL A 98 9.17 -5.58 11.21
N PRO A 99 8.42 -4.69 10.53
CA PRO A 99 7.18 -4.12 11.04
C PRO A 99 6.20 -5.17 11.57
N ARG A 100 5.48 -4.85 12.66
CA ARG A 100 4.66 -5.82 13.42
C ARG A 100 3.51 -6.42 12.63
N ASP A 101 2.99 -5.70 11.65
CA ASP A 101 1.82 -6.10 10.85
C ASP A 101 2.16 -7.00 9.65
N LEU A 102 3.44 -7.34 9.47
CA LEU A 102 3.91 -8.24 8.43
C LEU A 102 4.15 -9.65 8.98
N THR A 103 3.62 -10.65 8.31
CA THR A 103 3.78 -12.06 8.71
C THR A 103 5.08 -12.62 8.15
N LEU A 104 5.90 -13.20 9.02
CA LEU A 104 7.17 -13.81 8.66
C LEU A 104 6.93 -15.27 8.24
N GLU A 105 7.27 -15.62 7.00
CA GLU A 105 7.30 -17.02 6.55
C GLU A 105 8.67 -17.67 6.77
N SER A 106 9.72 -16.86 6.89
CA SER A 106 11.09 -17.30 7.12
C SER A 106 11.76 -16.46 8.21
N ASP A 107 12.75 -17.04 8.90
CA ASP A 107 13.51 -16.31 9.93
C ASP A 107 14.18 -15.08 9.30
N PRO A 108 13.91 -13.86 9.80
CA PRO A 108 14.58 -12.63 9.33
C PRO A 108 16.03 -12.54 9.82
N GLY A 109 16.51 -13.52 10.59
CA GLY A 109 17.89 -13.63 11.06
C GLY A 109 18.78 -14.49 10.16
N ALA A 110 20.03 -14.08 10.00
CA ALA A 110 21.07 -14.90 9.38
C ALA A 110 22.42 -14.67 10.05
N PHE A 111 23.25 -15.71 10.05
CA PHE A 111 24.59 -15.69 10.64
C PHE A 111 25.63 -16.04 9.57
N PHE A 112 26.66 -15.22 9.45
CA PHE A 112 27.72 -15.41 8.45
C PHE A 112 29.10 -15.34 9.08
N PHE A 113 29.99 -16.22 8.60
CA PHE A 113 31.42 -15.99 8.73
C PHE A 113 31.90 -15.04 7.64
N MET A 114 32.54 -13.94 8.05
CA MET A 114 32.88 -12.82 7.18
C MET A 114 34.38 -12.50 7.19
N MET A 115 35.21 -13.42 7.69
CA MET A 115 36.67 -13.23 7.78
C MET A 115 37.28 -12.99 6.39
N PHE A 116 36.98 -13.86 5.42
CA PHE A 116 37.51 -13.79 4.04
C PHE A 116 36.55 -13.19 3.01
N SER A 117 35.35 -12.77 3.43
CA SER A 117 34.34 -12.20 2.53
C SER A 117 34.17 -10.71 2.79
N ARG A 118 34.07 -9.90 1.74
CA ARG A 118 33.77 -8.46 1.87
C ARG A 118 32.28 -8.14 1.88
N LYS A 119 31.47 -9.00 1.28
CA LYS A 119 30.02 -8.85 1.16
C LYS A 119 29.37 -10.21 1.37
N LYS A 120 28.28 -10.24 2.13
CA LYS A 120 27.38 -11.38 2.28
C LYS A 120 25.96 -10.91 2.11
N THR A 121 25.13 -11.76 1.53
CA THR A 121 23.75 -11.45 1.21
C THR A 121 22.90 -12.61 1.66
N TYR A 122 21.75 -12.32 2.26
CA TYR A 122 20.69 -13.30 2.45
C TYR A 122 19.35 -12.70 2.09
N SER A 123 18.38 -13.59 2.01
CA SER A 123 17.01 -13.25 1.71
C SER A 123 16.07 -14.04 2.60
N TYR A 124 14.98 -13.40 2.97
CA TYR A 124 13.89 -14.02 3.72
C TYR A 124 12.55 -13.65 3.07
N LEU A 125 11.52 -14.43 3.38
CA LEU A 125 10.18 -14.28 2.84
C LEU A 125 9.25 -13.62 3.87
N VAL A 126 8.49 -12.64 3.39
CA VAL A 126 7.49 -11.91 4.17
C VAL A 126 6.17 -11.95 3.43
N LYS A 127 5.09 -12.27 4.14
CA LYS A 127 3.73 -12.25 3.61
C LYS A 127 3.02 -10.99 4.08
N THR A 128 2.41 -10.27 3.14
CA THR A 128 1.70 -9.02 3.42
C THR A 128 0.22 -9.30 3.64
N GLU A 129 -0.22 -9.51 4.88
CA GLU A 129 -1.63 -9.86 5.18
C GLU A 129 -2.57 -8.66 5.13
N LYS A 130 -2.08 -7.48 5.52
CA LYS A 130 -2.85 -6.23 5.52
C LYS A 130 -2.24 -5.26 4.50
N ARG A 131 -3.11 -4.49 3.83
CA ARG A 131 -2.70 -3.32 3.05
C ARG A 131 -2.13 -2.25 3.98
N GLY A 132 -1.25 -1.39 3.46
CA GLY A 132 -0.60 -0.38 4.27
C GLY A 132 0.71 0.12 3.70
N ALA A 133 1.21 1.21 4.27
CA ALA A 133 2.58 1.66 4.08
C ALA A 133 3.43 1.17 5.26
N TYR A 134 4.40 0.30 4.98
CA TYR A 134 5.30 -0.26 5.97
C TYR A 134 6.70 0.31 5.80
N THR A 135 7.23 0.93 6.86
CA THR A 135 8.58 1.46 6.87
C THR A 135 9.50 0.50 7.61
N TYR A 136 10.60 0.12 6.97
CA TYR A 136 11.70 -0.54 7.63
C TYR A 136 12.78 0.48 7.97
N ASP A 137 13.21 0.54 9.23
CA ASP A 137 14.10 1.61 9.70
C ASP A 137 15.58 1.20 9.68
N SER A 138 15.89 0.08 10.33
CA SER A 138 17.26 -0.36 10.55
C SER A 138 17.40 -1.88 10.58
N VAL A 139 18.62 -2.36 10.38
CA VAL A 139 18.98 -3.76 10.51
C VAL A 139 19.85 -3.92 11.75
N HIS A 140 19.47 -4.84 12.64
CA HIS A 140 20.25 -5.15 13.83
C HIS A 140 21.42 -6.05 13.45
N VAL A 141 22.64 -5.64 13.81
CA VAL A 141 23.85 -6.39 13.51
C VAL A 141 24.63 -6.67 14.78
N GLU A 142 25.05 -7.92 14.94
CA GLU A 142 25.92 -8.38 16.02
C GLU A 142 27.25 -8.92 15.45
N SER A 143 28.34 -8.64 16.14
CA SER A 143 29.67 -9.19 15.85
C SER A 143 30.42 -9.42 17.15
N GLY A 144 31.47 -10.22 17.12
CA GLY A 144 32.23 -10.56 18.33
C GLY A 144 33.54 -11.23 18.00
N ASP A 145 34.25 -11.62 19.06
CA ASP A 145 35.50 -12.35 18.94
C ASP A 145 35.26 -13.87 18.72
N PRO A 146 36.26 -14.61 18.20
CA PRO A 146 36.13 -16.05 17.98
C PRO A 146 35.91 -16.88 19.25
N PHE A 147 36.33 -16.40 20.42
CA PHE A 147 36.22 -17.10 21.70
C PHE A 147 34.94 -16.74 22.47
N GLY A 148 34.20 -15.71 22.03
CA GLY A 148 32.90 -15.32 22.58
C GLY A 148 32.95 -14.52 23.89
N PHE A 149 34.13 -14.03 24.28
CA PHE A 149 34.30 -13.17 25.45
C PHE A 149 33.63 -11.80 25.27
N PHE A 150 33.73 -11.25 24.07
CA PHE A 150 33.27 -9.92 23.70
C PHE A 150 32.25 -10.00 22.57
N LYS A 151 31.12 -9.31 22.77
CA LYS A 151 30.08 -9.12 21.77
C LYS A 151 29.78 -7.65 21.64
N SER A 152 29.63 -7.20 20.41
CA SER A 152 29.19 -5.86 20.08
C SER A 152 27.93 -5.96 19.23
N GLU A 153 26.99 -5.06 19.46
CA GLU A 153 25.73 -4.96 18.74
C GLU A 153 25.55 -3.52 18.27
N LYS A 154 24.96 -3.33 17.07
CA LYS A 154 24.66 -2.02 16.51
C LYS A 154 23.53 -2.11 15.51
N ASP A 155 22.62 -1.16 15.56
CA ASP A 155 21.60 -0.96 14.53
C ASP A 155 22.18 -0.12 13.40
N LEU A 156 22.18 -0.67 12.19
CA LEU A 156 22.62 0.03 10.99
C LEU A 156 21.41 0.62 10.27
N PRO A 157 21.43 1.92 9.93
CA PRO A 157 20.32 2.53 9.20
C PRO A 157 20.23 1.91 7.81
N ALA A 158 19.05 1.41 7.47
CA ALA A 158 18.73 0.86 6.17
C ALA A 158 17.26 1.15 5.96
N VAL A 159 16.92 2.36 5.54
CA VAL A 159 15.53 2.77 5.40
C VAL A 159 14.97 2.24 4.10
N ASN A 160 13.81 1.59 4.14
CA ASN A 160 13.08 1.16 2.95
C ASN A 160 11.57 1.21 3.19
N GLU A 161 10.80 1.69 2.22
CA GLU A 161 9.35 1.78 2.31
C GLU A 161 8.72 0.69 1.41
N LEU A 162 7.86 -0.13 2.01
CA LEU A 162 7.08 -1.16 1.35
C LEU A 162 5.61 -0.74 1.34
N LEU A 163 5.08 -0.49 0.14
CA LEU A 163 3.68 -0.14 -0.03
C LEU A 163 2.88 -1.33 -0.53
N VAL A 164 1.89 -1.73 0.26
CA VAL A 164 0.99 -2.85 -0.02
C VAL A 164 -0.37 -2.31 -0.40
N TYR A 165 -0.75 -2.50 -1.65
CA TYR A 165 -2.04 -2.16 -2.21
C TYR A 165 -3.16 -3.08 -1.70
N PRO A 166 -4.39 -2.57 -1.59
CA PRO A 166 -5.56 -3.41 -1.32
C PRO A 166 -5.69 -4.53 -2.34
N ARG A 167 -6.24 -5.65 -1.89
CA ARG A 167 -6.54 -6.78 -2.77
C ARG A 167 -7.61 -6.39 -3.80
N ILE A 168 -7.33 -6.64 -5.07
CA ILE A 168 -8.28 -6.42 -6.16
C ILE A 168 -9.09 -7.70 -6.35
N LYS A 169 -10.37 -7.68 -5.97
CA LYS A 169 -11.32 -8.78 -6.24
C LYS A 169 -12.22 -8.40 -7.42
N PRO A 170 -12.55 -9.33 -8.34
CA PRO A 170 -13.46 -9.03 -9.44
C PRO A 170 -14.83 -8.64 -8.88
N LEU A 171 -15.40 -7.55 -9.42
CA LEU A 171 -16.74 -7.10 -9.05
C LEU A 171 -17.80 -8.09 -9.59
N PRO A 172 -18.89 -8.37 -8.84
CA PRO A 172 -19.91 -9.32 -9.26
C PRO A 172 -20.82 -8.78 -10.38
N PHE A 173 -20.64 -7.53 -10.79
CA PHE A 173 -21.42 -6.88 -11.84
C PHE A 173 -20.49 -6.28 -12.90
N ASN A 174 -20.99 -6.25 -14.14
CA ASN A 174 -20.28 -5.61 -15.22
C ASN A 174 -20.70 -4.14 -15.34
N LEU A 175 -19.76 -3.22 -15.11
CA LEU A 175 -19.97 -1.78 -15.35
C LEU A 175 -20.30 -1.45 -16.82
N GLN A 176 -20.26 -2.40 -17.76
CA GLN A 176 -20.70 -2.25 -19.16
C GLN A 176 -22.22 -2.24 -19.35
N ASN A 177 -23.03 -2.39 -18.30
CA ASN A 177 -24.48 -2.40 -18.48
C ASN A 177 -24.91 -1.11 -19.18
N LYS A 178 -25.53 -1.22 -20.37
CA LYS A 178 -25.74 -0.12 -21.33
C LYS A 178 -26.35 1.13 -20.71
N ARG A 179 -27.08 1.01 -19.59
CA ARG A 179 -27.65 2.09 -18.79
C ARG A 179 -26.64 3.16 -18.35
N TRP A 180 -25.43 2.78 -17.92
CA TRP A 180 -24.41 3.74 -17.45
C TRP A 180 -23.69 4.46 -18.59
N GLN A 181 -23.84 3.96 -19.82
CA GLN A 181 -23.47 4.67 -21.05
C GLN A 181 -24.67 5.44 -21.67
N ARG A 182 -25.90 5.24 -21.15
CA ARG A 182 -27.15 5.68 -21.79
C ARG A 182 -27.77 6.95 -21.22
N SER A 183 -27.18 7.59 -20.22
CA SER A 183 -27.79 8.74 -19.58
C SER A 183 -27.58 10.04 -20.41
N ASN A 184 -28.01 10.01 -21.68
CA ASN A 184 -28.67 11.14 -22.34
C ASN A 184 -29.27 10.80 -23.72
N THR A 185 -28.96 9.65 -24.31
CA THR A 185 -29.39 9.33 -25.68
C THR A 185 -30.88 8.94 -25.80
N ASP A 186 -31.49 8.46 -24.72
CA ASP A 186 -32.90 7.98 -24.77
C ASP A 186 -33.96 9.09 -24.57
N ARG A 187 -33.57 10.37 -24.40
CA ARG A 187 -34.56 11.48 -24.38
C ARG A 187 -34.67 12.28 -25.67
N VAL A 188 -33.81 12.05 -26.67
CA VAL A 188 -33.87 12.83 -27.93
C VAL A 188 -33.77 11.99 -29.22
N CYS A 189 -33.23 10.77 -29.25
CA CYS A 189 -32.91 10.14 -30.55
C CYS A 189 -33.62 8.80 -30.81
N ALA A 190 -34.89 8.89 -31.24
CA ALA A 190 -35.55 7.82 -32.00
C ALA A 190 -35.26 7.89 -33.51
N ALA A 191 -34.41 8.80 -33.98
CA ALA A 191 -34.09 8.93 -35.40
C ALA A 191 -32.57 8.86 -35.65
N GLN A 192 -32.20 7.92 -36.53
CA GLN A 192 -30.93 7.85 -37.27
C GLN A 192 -29.66 7.51 -36.48
N ARG A 193 -29.44 6.19 -36.35
CA ARG A 193 -28.11 5.61 -36.59
C ARG A 193 -27.68 5.99 -38.00
N VAL A 194 -26.42 6.39 -38.20
CA VAL A 194 -25.54 5.94 -39.28
C VAL A 194 -24.22 6.75 -39.33
N TYR A 195 -23.11 6.01 -39.45
CA TYR A 195 -21.70 6.35 -39.74
C TYR A 195 -20.74 6.81 -38.63
N HIS A 196 -19.71 5.98 -38.48
CA HIS A 196 -18.42 6.21 -37.85
C HIS A 196 -17.43 6.66 -38.93
N GLU A 197 -16.59 7.66 -38.67
CA GLU A 197 -15.13 7.61 -38.86
C GLU A 197 -14.48 8.94 -38.41
N GLU A 198 -13.40 8.79 -37.64
CA GLU A 198 -12.35 9.76 -37.29
C GLU A 198 -12.65 10.91 -36.31
N SER A 199 -12.30 10.65 -35.04
CA SER A 199 -11.91 11.58 -33.97
C SER A 199 -12.90 12.67 -33.53
N SER A 200 -13.25 12.60 -32.23
CA SER A 200 -14.35 13.29 -31.53
C SER A 200 -15.73 12.69 -31.84
N ASN A 201 -16.42 12.25 -30.79
CA ASN A 201 -17.69 11.55 -30.86
C ASN A 201 -18.76 12.45 -31.49
N PHE A 202 -19.02 12.25 -32.79
CA PHE A 202 -20.09 12.91 -33.53
C PHE A 202 -21.46 12.51 -32.94
N SER A 203 -22.18 13.49 -32.38
CA SER A 203 -23.49 13.27 -31.75
C SER A 203 -24.64 13.44 -32.73
N GLY A 204 -24.48 14.30 -33.73
CA GLY A 204 -25.52 14.60 -34.70
C GLY A 204 -25.20 15.83 -35.55
N VAL A 205 -26.22 16.31 -36.25
CA VAL A 205 -26.13 17.51 -37.09
C VAL A 205 -27.26 18.44 -36.71
N ARG A 206 -26.95 19.71 -36.48
CA ARG A 206 -27.94 20.77 -36.28
C ARG A 206 -27.89 21.79 -37.40
N GLU A 207 -28.94 22.58 -37.55
CA GLU A 207 -28.95 23.71 -38.49
C GLU A 207 -27.87 24.73 -38.11
N TYR A 208 -27.18 25.24 -39.12
CA TYR A 208 -26.12 26.25 -38.94
C TYR A 208 -26.71 27.54 -38.37
N VAL A 209 -26.08 28.07 -37.32
CA VAL A 209 -26.40 29.38 -36.78
C VAL A 209 -25.22 30.32 -37.03
N ALA A 210 -25.53 31.55 -37.43
CA ALA A 210 -24.51 32.58 -37.64
C ALA A 210 -23.68 32.79 -36.35
N GLY A 211 -22.40 32.42 -36.41
CA GLY A 211 -21.50 32.37 -35.25
C GLY A 211 -20.77 31.02 -35.11
N ASP A 212 -21.30 29.96 -35.72
CA ASP A 212 -20.64 28.66 -35.77
C ASP A 212 -19.38 28.71 -36.66
N ARG A 213 -18.35 27.95 -36.26
CA ARG A 213 -17.09 27.87 -37.01
C ARG A 213 -17.34 27.21 -38.38
N LEU A 214 -16.78 27.77 -39.44
CA LEU A 214 -16.88 27.18 -40.79
C LEU A 214 -16.27 25.76 -40.85
N SER A 215 -15.27 25.46 -40.02
CA SER A 215 -14.65 24.13 -39.92
C SER A 215 -15.57 23.07 -39.31
N SER A 216 -16.64 23.45 -38.61
CA SER A 216 -17.62 22.53 -38.05
C SER A 216 -18.78 22.23 -39.01
N ILE A 217 -18.82 22.81 -40.22
CA ILE A 217 -19.87 22.53 -41.20
C ILE A 217 -19.66 21.14 -41.81
N ASP A 218 -20.71 20.32 -41.84
CA ASP A 218 -20.73 19.10 -42.64
C ASP A 218 -21.20 19.43 -44.06
N TRP A 219 -20.24 19.62 -44.96
CA TRP A 219 -20.53 19.94 -46.36
C TRP A 219 -21.32 18.85 -47.09
N LYS A 220 -21.15 17.57 -46.69
CA LYS A 220 -21.83 16.44 -47.34
C LYS A 220 -23.30 16.37 -46.95
N VAL A 221 -23.61 16.65 -45.69
CA VAL A 221 -24.99 16.73 -45.20
C VAL A 221 -25.67 18.00 -45.70
N SER A 222 -24.95 19.12 -45.71
CA SER A 222 -25.45 20.41 -46.23
C SER A 222 -25.85 20.33 -47.71
N ALA A 223 -25.02 19.66 -48.53
CA ALA A 223 -25.31 19.46 -49.96
C ALA A 223 -26.56 18.60 -50.23
N ARG A 224 -26.96 17.72 -49.30
CA ARG A 224 -28.15 16.86 -49.45
C ARG A 224 -29.43 17.51 -48.97
N LEU A 225 -29.36 18.34 -47.92
CA LEU A 225 -30.52 18.99 -47.31
C LEU A 225 -30.83 20.36 -47.93
N GLY A 226 -29.89 20.95 -48.68
CA GLY A 226 -30.03 22.29 -49.27
C GLY A 226 -29.80 23.44 -48.29
N ASN A 227 -29.63 23.15 -47.00
CA ASN A 227 -29.36 24.10 -45.93
C ASN A 227 -28.02 23.77 -45.25
N LEU A 228 -27.33 24.78 -44.70
CA LEU A 228 -26.08 24.59 -43.98
C LEU A 228 -26.29 23.84 -42.66
N ALA A 229 -25.47 22.82 -42.44
CA ALA A 229 -25.59 21.90 -41.32
C ALA A 229 -24.26 21.85 -40.54
N THR A 230 -24.31 22.15 -39.23
CA THR A 230 -23.15 22.13 -38.33
C THR A 230 -23.07 20.77 -37.63
N LYS A 231 -21.87 20.16 -37.66
CA LYS A 231 -21.53 18.97 -36.86
C LYS A 231 -21.63 19.28 -35.38
N GLU A 232 -22.44 18.53 -34.68
CA GLU A 232 -22.55 18.60 -33.22
C GLU A 232 -21.69 17.49 -32.63
N PHE A 233 -20.65 17.90 -31.92
CA PHE A 233 -19.77 16.98 -31.19
C PHE A 233 -20.31 16.80 -29.78
N ASP A 234 -20.44 15.56 -29.33
CA ASP A 234 -20.83 15.28 -27.97
C ASP A 234 -19.69 15.75 -27.06
N THR A 235 -19.95 16.77 -26.24
CA THR A 235 -18.96 17.21 -25.28
C THR A 235 -18.78 16.07 -24.28
N GLU A 236 -17.61 15.44 -24.23
CA GLU A 236 -17.29 14.43 -23.20
C GLU A 236 -17.21 15.02 -21.77
N GLU A 237 -17.68 16.24 -21.58
CA GLU A 237 -17.78 16.92 -20.29
C GLU A 237 -18.77 16.14 -19.41
N GLY A 238 -18.22 15.41 -18.43
CA GLY A 238 -18.97 14.66 -17.44
C GLY A 238 -18.99 13.14 -17.62
N LYS A 239 -18.53 12.59 -18.76
CA LYS A 239 -18.48 11.12 -18.93
C LYS A 239 -17.37 10.50 -18.09
N GLY A 240 -17.72 9.52 -17.27
CA GLY A 240 -16.80 8.70 -16.49
C GLY A 240 -17.35 8.35 -15.11
N PHE A 241 -16.46 7.89 -14.23
CA PHE A 241 -16.81 7.31 -12.95
C PHE A 241 -16.18 8.07 -11.80
N THR A 242 -16.96 8.36 -10.78
CA THR A 242 -16.48 8.88 -9.50
C THR A 242 -16.54 7.76 -8.49
N VAL A 243 -15.40 7.35 -7.92
CA VAL A 243 -15.34 6.40 -6.81
C VAL A 243 -15.29 7.18 -5.51
N LEU A 244 -16.31 6.99 -4.67
CA LEU A 244 -16.40 7.54 -3.32
C LEU A 244 -16.20 6.41 -2.31
N LEU A 245 -15.29 6.60 -1.36
CA LEU A 245 -15.09 5.70 -0.22
C LEU A 245 -15.50 6.43 1.05
N ASP A 246 -16.43 5.88 1.84
CA ASP A 246 -16.72 6.43 3.17
C ASP A 246 -15.70 5.89 4.19
N THR A 247 -14.97 6.79 4.85
CA THR A 247 -14.03 6.47 5.94
C THR A 247 -14.51 6.96 7.30
N ARG A 248 -15.72 7.54 7.38
CA ARG A 248 -16.35 8.05 8.62
C ARG A 248 -17.12 6.99 9.40
N ALA A 249 -17.45 5.88 8.75
CA ALA A 249 -18.21 4.78 9.33
C ALA A 249 -17.47 3.46 9.08
N GLY A 250 -17.78 2.42 9.84
CA GLY A 250 -17.09 1.15 9.73
C GLY A 250 -15.73 1.10 10.41
N SER A 251 -15.44 -0.05 11.01
CA SER A 251 -14.10 -0.39 11.50
C SER A 251 -13.77 -1.85 11.18
N GLY A 252 -12.49 -2.20 11.25
CA GLY A 252 -12.04 -3.56 11.01
C GLY A 252 -12.40 -4.07 9.61
N GLN A 253 -13.02 -5.24 9.53
CA GLN A 253 -13.20 -5.97 8.27
C GLN A 253 -14.17 -5.29 7.29
N ASN A 254 -15.20 -4.59 7.78
CA ASN A 254 -16.15 -3.86 6.93
C ASN A 254 -15.45 -2.73 6.17
N PHE A 255 -14.56 -2.01 6.87
CA PHE A 255 -13.76 -0.96 6.26
C PHE A 255 -12.78 -1.51 5.22
N GLU A 256 -12.06 -2.58 5.56
CA GLU A 256 -11.15 -3.24 4.61
C GLU A 256 -11.87 -3.73 3.36
N ALA A 257 -13.07 -4.30 3.50
CA ALA A 257 -13.88 -4.73 2.36
C ALA A 257 -14.31 -3.54 1.47
N ALA A 258 -14.72 -2.42 2.06
CA ALA A 258 -15.05 -1.21 1.29
C ALA A 258 -13.84 -0.67 0.50
N VAL A 259 -12.64 -0.72 1.08
CA VAL A 259 -11.39 -0.36 0.39
C VAL A 259 -11.10 -1.32 -0.76
N GLU A 260 -11.27 -2.64 -0.56
CA GLU A 260 -11.13 -3.64 -1.64
C GLU A 260 -12.13 -3.39 -2.78
N TRP A 261 -13.38 -3.02 -2.48
CA TRP A 261 -14.40 -2.72 -3.50
C TRP A 261 -14.07 -1.44 -4.27
N ALA A 262 -13.59 -0.40 -3.57
CA ALA A 262 -13.12 0.82 -4.20
C ALA A 262 -11.92 0.53 -5.13
N ALA A 263 -10.94 -0.24 -4.67
CA ALA A 263 -9.79 -0.65 -5.46
C ALA A 263 -10.19 -1.47 -6.71
N ALA A 264 -11.10 -2.42 -6.55
CA ALA A 264 -11.65 -3.20 -7.66
C ALA A 264 -12.35 -2.33 -8.69
N THR A 265 -13.09 -1.32 -8.22
CA THR A 265 -13.77 -0.36 -9.07
C THR A 265 -12.78 0.51 -9.84
N VAL A 266 -11.77 1.07 -9.16
CA VAL A 266 -10.69 1.85 -9.77
C VAL A 266 -9.99 1.04 -10.87
N ASN A 267 -9.62 -0.21 -10.58
CA ASN A 267 -8.98 -1.08 -11.57
C ASN A 267 -9.90 -1.35 -12.78
N THR A 268 -11.17 -1.66 -12.53
CA THR A 268 -12.15 -1.95 -13.60
C THR A 268 -12.44 -0.72 -14.48
N VAL A 269 -12.48 0.48 -13.90
CA VAL A 269 -12.67 1.74 -14.63
C VAL A 269 -11.44 2.06 -15.48
N PHE A 270 -10.24 1.82 -14.92
CA PHE A 270 -8.97 2.01 -15.63
C PHE A 270 -8.80 1.04 -16.81
N ASP A 271 -9.08 -0.25 -16.61
CA ASP A 271 -9.04 -1.27 -17.67
C ASP A 271 -9.99 -0.94 -18.85
N LYS A 272 -10.99 -0.08 -18.61
CA LYS A 272 -11.95 0.40 -19.61
C LYS A 272 -11.59 1.76 -20.20
N HIS A 273 -10.40 2.29 -19.92
CA HIS A 273 -9.91 3.60 -20.38
C HIS A 273 -10.87 4.76 -20.11
N SER A 274 -11.69 4.64 -19.06
CA SER A 274 -12.67 5.65 -18.67
C SER A 274 -12.06 6.64 -17.69
N ARG A 275 -12.57 7.88 -17.68
CA ARG A 275 -12.14 8.91 -16.72
C ARG A 275 -12.59 8.52 -15.31
N LEU A 276 -11.70 8.73 -14.34
CA LEU A 276 -11.88 8.36 -12.95
C LEU A 276 -11.62 9.56 -12.04
N ASN A 277 -12.57 9.83 -11.15
CA ASN A 277 -12.39 10.70 -9.99
C ASN A 277 -12.42 9.82 -8.74
N PHE A 278 -11.57 10.11 -7.77
CA PHE A 278 -11.55 9.40 -6.49
C PHE A 278 -11.69 10.38 -5.35
N ALA A 279 -12.55 10.07 -4.38
CA ALA A 279 -12.58 10.76 -3.12
C ALA A 279 -12.82 9.82 -1.94
N ALA A 280 -12.08 10.05 -0.85
CA ALA A 280 -12.31 9.41 0.44
C ALA A 280 -12.97 10.42 1.39
N LEU A 281 -14.16 10.10 1.88
CA LEU A 281 -14.96 10.94 2.76
C LEU A 281 -14.56 10.63 4.20
N GLY A 282 -13.79 11.52 4.82
CA GLY A 282 -13.19 11.31 6.14
C GLY A 282 -12.85 12.61 6.84
N ALA A 283 -12.28 12.52 8.05
CA ALA A 283 -11.74 13.69 8.76
C ALA A 283 -10.69 14.46 7.92
N THR A 284 -9.88 13.72 7.16
CA THR A 284 -8.98 14.24 6.13
C THR A 284 -9.48 13.80 4.76
N PRO A 285 -10.31 14.61 4.07
CA PRO A 285 -10.83 14.23 2.77
C PRO A 285 -9.69 14.18 1.75
N VAL A 286 -9.51 13.01 1.13
CA VAL A 286 -8.57 12.83 0.03
C VAL A 286 -9.36 12.98 -1.27
N VAL A 287 -8.91 13.86 -2.15
CA VAL A 287 -9.55 14.10 -3.45
C VAL A 287 -8.48 14.02 -4.53
N SER A 288 -8.71 13.14 -5.50
CA SER A 288 -7.86 13.04 -6.69
C SER A 288 -8.57 13.68 -7.89
N PRO A 289 -7.88 14.49 -8.72
CA PRO A 289 -8.46 15.13 -9.90
C PRO A 289 -8.88 14.10 -10.96
N THR A 290 -9.60 14.53 -11.99
CA THR A 290 -9.99 13.64 -13.09
C THR A 290 -8.76 13.15 -13.86
N GLY A 291 -8.60 11.83 -13.96
CA GLY A 291 -7.53 11.21 -14.73
C GLY A 291 -7.96 9.88 -15.34
N ASN A 292 -7.24 9.43 -16.37
CA ASN A 292 -7.45 8.14 -17.03
C ASN A 292 -6.14 7.39 -17.32
N ASP A 293 -5.01 7.93 -16.85
CA ASP A 293 -3.68 7.40 -17.11
C ASP A 293 -3.20 6.48 -15.98
N ARG A 294 -2.16 5.71 -16.28
CA ARG A 294 -1.63 4.72 -15.34
C ARG A 294 -1.01 5.37 -14.11
N ALA A 295 -0.48 6.58 -14.24
CA ALA A 295 0.08 7.31 -13.10
C ALA A 295 -1.04 7.71 -12.12
N HIS A 296 -2.19 8.19 -12.62
CA HIS A 296 -3.36 8.46 -11.78
C HIS A 296 -3.89 7.20 -11.09
N MET A 297 -4.02 6.09 -11.82
CA MET A 297 -4.43 4.82 -11.21
C MET A 297 -3.48 4.40 -10.08
N HIS A 298 -2.16 4.46 -10.31
CA HIS A 298 -1.19 4.17 -9.25
C HIS A 298 -1.31 5.17 -8.09
N GLN A 299 -1.54 6.46 -8.35
CA GLN A 299 -1.73 7.46 -7.29
C GLN A 299 -2.94 7.11 -6.42
N VAL A 300 -4.09 6.82 -7.02
CA VAL A 300 -5.30 6.42 -6.29
C VAL A 300 -5.08 5.14 -5.48
N MET A 301 -4.39 4.15 -6.04
CA MET A 301 -4.05 2.91 -5.31
C MET A 301 -3.10 3.16 -4.12
N LYS A 302 -2.17 4.13 -4.24
CA LYS A 302 -1.32 4.56 -3.12
C LYS A 302 -2.14 5.21 -2.02
N GLU A 303 -3.11 6.06 -2.36
CA GLU A 303 -4.02 6.66 -1.38
C GLU A 303 -4.85 5.57 -0.68
N LEU A 304 -5.46 4.66 -1.43
CA LEU A 304 -6.22 3.53 -0.87
C LEU A 304 -5.38 2.62 0.05
N ALA A 305 -4.08 2.51 -0.21
CA ALA A 305 -3.16 1.77 0.67
C ALA A 305 -2.87 2.51 1.99
N ARG A 306 -2.93 3.84 2.03
CA ARG A 306 -2.63 4.66 3.23
C ARG A 306 -3.85 5.08 4.02
N ILE A 307 -5.04 5.02 3.42
CA ILE A 307 -6.28 5.43 4.05
C ILE A 307 -6.60 4.54 5.27
N GLU A 308 -6.82 5.19 6.40
CA GLU A 308 -7.26 4.59 7.66
C GLU A 308 -8.68 5.05 8.02
N PRO A 309 -9.45 4.24 8.78
CA PRO A 309 -10.79 4.64 9.20
C PRO A 309 -10.68 5.79 10.19
N SER A 310 -11.49 6.83 10.01
CA SER A 310 -11.59 7.89 11.00
C SER A 310 -12.37 7.39 12.21
N LEU A 311 -11.78 7.48 13.41
CA LEU A 311 -12.36 6.96 14.65
C LEU A 311 -13.77 7.56 14.89
N PRO A 312 -14.72 6.75 15.41
CA PRO A 312 -16.13 7.16 15.57
C PRO A 312 -16.34 8.35 16.50
N GLU A 313 -15.40 8.65 17.41
CA GLU A 313 -15.53 9.80 18.33
C GLU A 313 -15.38 11.17 17.64
N ALA A 314 -14.77 11.22 16.44
CA ALA A 314 -14.46 12.49 15.78
C ALA A 314 -15.53 12.99 14.77
N SER A 315 -16.63 12.27 14.54
CA SER A 315 -17.49 12.52 13.37
C SER A 315 -19.01 12.49 13.62
N ASN A 316 -19.49 13.10 14.71
CA ASN A 316 -20.92 13.47 14.79
C ASN A 316 -21.32 14.54 13.74
N VAL A 317 -20.35 15.15 13.05
CA VAL A 317 -20.58 16.03 11.91
C VAL A 317 -19.93 15.39 10.68
N ARG A 318 -20.76 14.83 9.79
CA ARG A 318 -20.29 14.43 8.47
C ARG A 318 -19.88 15.69 7.71
N ALA A 319 -18.60 15.82 7.41
CA ALA A 319 -18.13 16.86 6.51
C ALA A 319 -18.90 16.75 5.18
N PRO A 320 -19.52 17.84 4.69
CA PRO A 320 -20.21 17.82 3.41
C PRO A 320 -19.23 17.51 2.28
N LEU A 321 -19.74 16.92 1.20
CA LEU A 321 -18.95 16.70 -0.02
C LEU A 321 -18.27 18.02 -0.41
N PRO A 322 -16.95 18.03 -0.69
CA PRO A 322 -16.24 19.26 -1.00
C PRO A 322 -16.94 19.97 -2.16
N SER A 323 -17.32 21.23 -1.98
CA SER A 323 -18.02 22.02 -3.01
C SER A 323 -17.19 22.19 -4.30
N THR A 324 -15.87 22.07 -4.18
CA THR A 324 -14.90 22.12 -5.28
C THR A 324 -14.84 20.82 -6.10
N PHE A 325 -15.43 19.73 -5.61
CA PHE A 325 -15.33 18.44 -6.28
C PHE A 325 -16.32 18.31 -7.44
N SER A 326 -15.79 18.16 -8.65
CA SER A 326 -16.57 17.82 -9.83
C SER A 326 -16.88 16.33 -9.83
N PHE A 327 -18.16 15.97 -9.76
CA PHE A 327 -18.60 14.60 -9.98
C PHE A 327 -18.70 14.32 -11.48
N LEU A 328 -18.26 13.14 -11.89
CA LEU A 328 -18.62 12.58 -13.18
C LEU A 328 -20.02 11.95 -13.10
N GLN A 329 -20.61 11.68 -14.26
CA GLN A 329 -21.98 11.25 -14.44
C GLN A 329 -22.36 10.05 -13.57
N THR A 330 -21.48 9.04 -13.47
CA THR A 330 -21.71 7.86 -12.62
C THR A 330 -20.89 7.97 -11.32
N VAL A 331 -21.55 7.81 -10.18
CA VAL A 331 -20.92 7.77 -8.85
C VAL A 331 -21.04 6.36 -8.28
N ILE A 332 -19.90 5.75 -7.97
CA ILE A 332 -19.78 4.46 -7.30
C ILE A 332 -19.39 4.72 -5.85
N TYR A 333 -20.33 4.47 -4.94
CA TYR A 333 -20.16 4.73 -3.52
C TYR A 333 -19.90 3.42 -2.77
N ALA A 334 -18.65 3.23 -2.32
CA ALA A 334 -18.26 2.15 -1.43
C ALA A 334 -18.49 2.56 0.03
N VAL A 335 -19.47 1.91 0.66
CA VAL A 335 -19.92 2.22 2.01
C VAL A 335 -19.63 1.02 2.91
N PRO A 336 -18.81 1.18 3.97
CA PRO A 336 -18.52 0.10 4.90
C PRO A 336 -19.70 -0.18 5.84
N GLU A 337 -20.45 0.87 6.25
CA GLU A 337 -21.64 0.76 7.08
C GLU A 337 -22.80 1.66 6.64
N MET A 338 -23.98 1.07 6.53
CA MET A 338 -25.20 1.73 6.06
C MET A 338 -25.95 2.45 7.18
N ASN A 339 -25.77 3.77 7.27
CA ASN A 339 -26.45 4.62 8.25
C ASN A 339 -27.51 5.54 7.61
N THR A 340 -28.40 6.10 8.44
CA THR A 340 -29.42 7.07 8.01
C THR A 340 -28.83 8.29 7.31
N ALA A 341 -27.65 8.74 7.76
CA ALA A 341 -26.91 9.83 7.13
C ALA A 341 -26.38 9.45 5.73
N THR A 342 -25.99 8.18 5.50
CA THR A 342 -25.56 7.71 4.17
C THR A 342 -26.72 7.80 3.17
N LEU A 343 -27.93 7.50 3.61
CA LEU A 343 -29.12 7.65 2.77
C LEU A 343 -29.43 9.09 2.40
N GLN A 344 -29.19 10.04 3.31
CA GLN A 344 -29.37 11.47 3.02
C GLN A 344 -28.38 11.94 1.95
N GLU A 345 -27.12 11.49 2.01
CA GLU A 345 -26.11 11.77 0.98
C GLU A 345 -26.48 11.13 -0.37
N ILE A 346 -26.95 9.88 -0.37
CA ILE A 346 -27.42 9.23 -1.60
C ILE A 346 -28.56 10.04 -2.22
N LYS A 347 -29.55 10.47 -1.42
CA LYS A 347 -30.64 11.33 -1.92
C LYS A 347 -30.14 12.66 -2.47
N TYR A 348 -29.20 13.31 -1.79
CA TYR A 348 -28.58 14.56 -2.25
C TYR A 348 -27.90 14.39 -3.62
N LEU A 349 -27.15 13.30 -3.79
CA LEU A 349 -26.51 12.96 -5.07
C LEU A 349 -27.53 12.63 -6.17
N GLN A 350 -28.66 11.96 -5.84
CA GLN A 350 -29.72 11.67 -6.80
C GLN A 350 -30.42 12.95 -7.27
N GLN A 351 -30.65 13.91 -6.36
CA GLN A 351 -31.25 15.21 -6.69
C GLN A 351 -30.38 16.03 -7.66
N ARG A 352 -29.07 15.77 -7.72
CA ARG A 352 -28.15 16.36 -8.70
C ARG A 352 -28.21 15.69 -10.09
N GLY A 353 -29.05 14.67 -10.26
CA GLY A 353 -29.17 13.94 -11.53
C GLY A 353 -28.03 12.96 -11.81
N LEU A 354 -27.25 12.60 -10.79
CA LEU A 354 -26.14 11.65 -10.93
C LEU A 354 -26.63 10.21 -10.87
N ASP A 355 -25.95 9.37 -11.63
CA ASP A 355 -26.19 7.94 -11.74
C ASP A 355 -25.44 7.22 -10.60
N ILE A 356 -26.15 6.71 -9.59
CA ILE A 356 -25.52 6.19 -8.36
C ILE A 356 -25.55 4.67 -8.29
N LEU A 357 -24.39 4.11 -8.03
CA LEU A 357 -24.14 2.71 -7.71
C LEU A 357 -23.60 2.60 -6.29
N VAL A 358 -24.28 1.87 -5.41
CA VAL A 358 -23.85 1.69 -4.01
C VAL A 358 -23.32 0.28 -3.79
N LEU A 359 -22.11 0.18 -3.25
CA LEU A 359 -21.48 -1.06 -2.80
C LEU A 359 -21.51 -1.09 -1.28
N TYR A 360 -22.17 -2.09 -0.72
CA TYR A 360 -22.37 -2.20 0.72
C TYR A 360 -22.29 -3.67 1.15
N ASN A 361 -22.07 -3.89 2.44
CA ASN A 361 -21.96 -5.24 3.00
C ASN A 361 -23.31 -5.98 2.94
N GLU A 362 -23.31 -7.22 2.45
CA GLU A 362 -24.51 -8.07 2.39
C GLU A 362 -25.22 -8.23 3.75
N ARG A 363 -24.47 -8.26 4.86
CA ARG A 363 -25.06 -8.33 6.21
C ARG A 363 -25.92 -7.11 6.57
N GLU A 364 -25.70 -5.98 5.90
CA GLU A 364 -26.46 -4.75 6.10
C GLU A 364 -27.64 -4.60 5.14
N ALA A 365 -27.81 -5.55 4.20
CA ALA A 365 -28.92 -5.56 3.25
C ALA A 365 -30.30 -5.59 3.92
N PHE A 366 -30.37 -6.06 5.17
CA PHE A 366 -31.61 -6.21 5.91
C PHE A 366 -32.27 -4.87 6.29
N HIS A 367 -31.54 -3.76 6.27
CA HIS A 367 -32.03 -2.54 6.90
C HIS A 367 -32.76 -1.56 5.97
N LEU A 368 -32.60 -1.59 4.64
CA LEU A 368 -33.08 -0.48 3.79
C LEU A 368 -33.59 -0.85 2.38
N PRO A 369 -34.79 -0.38 1.96
CA PRO A 369 -35.33 -0.62 0.62
C PRO A 369 -34.70 0.32 -0.43
N LEU A 370 -33.40 0.18 -0.70
CA LEU A 370 -32.70 0.93 -1.75
C LEU A 370 -33.25 0.62 -3.15
N LYS A 371 -33.62 -0.66 -3.40
CA LYS A 371 -34.23 -1.10 -4.67
C LYS A 371 -35.55 -0.41 -4.99
N GLN A 372 -36.32 0.00 -3.98
CA GLN A 372 -37.60 0.71 -4.18
C GLN A 372 -37.41 2.18 -4.57
N ARG A 373 -36.20 2.75 -4.44
CA ARG A 373 -35.89 4.16 -4.70
C ARG A 373 -35.09 4.39 -6.00
N GLY A 374 -35.04 3.39 -6.88
CA GLY A 374 -34.34 3.48 -8.16
C GLY A 374 -32.81 3.52 -8.06
N VAL A 375 -32.23 3.31 -6.86
CA VAL A 375 -30.77 3.23 -6.65
C VAL A 375 -30.28 1.81 -6.95
N GLN A 376 -29.29 1.67 -7.83
CA GLN A 376 -28.62 0.38 -8.01
C GLN A 376 -27.72 0.12 -6.82
N SER A 377 -27.93 -1.01 -6.17
CA SER A 377 -27.26 -1.36 -4.91
C SER A 377 -26.83 -2.82 -5.01
N TYR A 378 -25.55 -3.08 -4.73
CA TYR A 378 -24.96 -4.41 -4.75
C TYR A 378 -24.46 -4.77 -3.36
N ALA A 379 -25.07 -5.83 -2.82
CA ALA A 379 -24.62 -6.50 -1.61
C ALA A 379 -23.34 -7.28 -1.94
N MET A 380 -22.26 -6.96 -1.25
CA MET A 380 -20.96 -7.59 -1.44
C MET A 380 -20.67 -8.55 -0.28
N PRO A 381 -20.34 -9.82 -0.55
CA PRO A 381 -20.06 -10.80 0.50
C PRO A 381 -18.68 -10.56 1.11
N ILE A 382 -18.62 -10.51 2.44
CA ILE A 382 -17.36 -10.53 3.19
C ILE A 382 -17.08 -11.97 3.64
N LYS A 383 -16.03 -12.60 3.10
CA LYS A 383 -15.55 -13.90 3.61
C LYS A 383 -14.72 -13.64 4.87
N GLU A 384 -15.14 -14.20 6.00
CA GLU A 384 -14.29 -14.31 7.18
C GLU A 384 -13.18 -15.33 6.89
N GLU A 385 -11.93 -14.86 6.75
CA GLU A 385 -10.76 -15.73 6.82
C GLU A 385 -10.61 -16.19 8.29
N GLY A 386 -11.25 -17.30 8.65
CA GLY A 386 -11.12 -17.88 10.00
C GLY A 386 -12.29 -18.67 10.58
N GLY A 387 -13.33 -19.02 9.80
CA GLY A 387 -14.37 -19.94 10.27
C GLY A 387 -13.85 -21.38 10.33
N ALA A 388 -13.47 -21.84 11.52
CA ALA A 388 -13.24 -23.26 11.78
C ALA A 388 -14.44 -24.06 11.27
N ILE A 389 -14.18 -24.98 10.35
CA ILE A 389 -15.15 -25.92 9.85
C ILE A 389 -15.41 -26.92 10.97
N ASN A 390 -16.35 -26.60 11.87
CA ASN A 390 -16.95 -27.61 12.72
C ASN A 390 -17.88 -28.47 11.85
N HIS A 391 -17.28 -29.47 11.20
CA HIS A 391 -18.02 -30.65 10.81
C HIS A 391 -18.43 -31.38 12.09
N THR A 392 -19.62 -31.08 12.59
CA THR A 392 -20.35 -32.01 13.46
C THR A 392 -21.07 -32.99 12.55
N PHE A 393 -20.60 -34.23 12.55
CA PHE A 393 -21.40 -35.40 12.21
C PHE A 393 -22.26 -35.78 13.42
#